data_AF-A0A9N8HTX1-F1
#
_entry.id   AF-A0A9N8HTX1-F1
#
_cell.length_a   1.000
_cell.length_b   1.000
_cell.length_c   1.000
_cell.angle_alpha   90.00
_cell.angle_beta   90.00
_cell.angle_gamma   90.00
#
_symmetry.space_group_name_H-M   'P 1'
#
loop_
_entity.id
_entity.type
_entity.pdbx_description
1 polymer ?
#
loop_
_entity_poly.entity_id
_entity_poly.type
_entity_poly.pdbx_seq_one_letter_code
_entity_poly.pdbx_strand_id
1 'polypeptide(L)'
;MVQLEEKCGHGATKALAQKYDGKNFHNKKEHKVPHDIDYSDIEGPTSVADDRSIITAPVSDDMHHQHRTPTCYAQACATAIRAVEGRIIGRTPEPHDMLVKRIVDKFEQPGGGGNPKAVLEYFCEEKDLGWSQLASVDEVLKSLRARRVVVTYFYLPAFQWRLFGGFFRGNPKGVLQKNHFEQFNRPKDFSPELHEEEGHAVVITGFHQDFGGRITFKCKNSWGPDFAENGYFYVEADAFPKGFKRFFDVFFTPDKLLQEDVLNFLHHTLRQDSSVIEVAIGIGPKFLLRDVTSTMNVPVFLEMREGIPGPFFAHSKAEQQAIAGLCSKLEAGHGVSTTGDGRILVNYTKYTFHVAVFEGY
;
A
#
# COMPACT_ATOMS: atom_id res chain seq x y z
N MET A 1 16.05 -34.76 22.29
CA MET A 1 14.59 -34.60 22.35
C MET A 1 14.32 -33.17 22.77
N VAL A 2 14.03 -32.30 21.80
CA VAL A 2 13.87 -30.85 21.98
C VAL A 2 12.38 -30.55 22.08
N GLN A 3 11.97 -29.92 23.17
CA GLN A 3 10.62 -29.38 23.38
C GLN A 3 10.37 -28.25 22.38
N LEU A 4 9.37 -28.42 21.52
CA LEU A 4 8.79 -27.38 20.67
C LEU A 4 7.54 -26.86 21.38
N GLU A 5 7.71 -25.93 22.31
CA GLU A 5 6.61 -25.20 22.94
C GLU A 5 6.22 -23.96 22.10
N GLU A 6 4.91 -23.90 21.80
CA GLU A 6 4.07 -22.72 21.59
C GLU A 6 4.63 -21.52 20.79
N LYS A 7 4.62 -21.63 19.46
CA LYS A 7 4.73 -20.48 18.56
C LYS A 7 3.59 -20.48 17.52
N CYS A 8 2.49 -19.77 17.83
CA CYS A 8 1.83 -18.78 16.95
C CYS A 8 0.44 -18.37 17.49
N GLY A 9 0.16 -17.06 17.45
CA GLY A 9 -1.19 -16.55 17.23
C GLY A 9 -2.13 -16.38 18.42
N HIS A 10 -1.67 -15.95 19.60
CA HIS A 10 -2.57 -15.35 20.61
C HIS A 10 -2.37 -13.82 20.58
N GLY A 11 -3.03 -13.20 19.61
CA GLY A 11 -3.26 -11.75 19.55
C GLY A 11 -4.58 -11.34 20.20
N ALA A 12 -5.15 -12.19 21.07
CA ALA A 12 -6.23 -11.81 21.97
C ALA A 12 -5.67 -10.77 22.96
N THR A 13 -6.32 -9.62 23.04
CA THR A 13 -5.93 -8.54 23.95
C THR A 13 -5.86 -9.05 25.39
N LYS A 14 -4.98 -8.43 26.19
CA LYS A 14 -4.65 -8.75 27.59
C LYS A 14 -5.85 -8.99 28.53
N ALA A 15 -7.07 -8.60 28.15
CA ALA A 15 -8.28 -8.72 28.95
C ALA A 15 -8.74 -10.17 29.20
N LEU A 16 -8.41 -11.12 28.31
CA LEU A 16 -8.75 -12.55 28.52
C LEU A 16 -7.59 -13.37 29.11
N ALA A 17 -6.34 -12.99 28.84
CA ALA A 17 -5.16 -13.70 29.35
C ALA A 17 -5.01 -13.59 30.89
N GLN A 18 -5.48 -12.49 31.50
CA GLN A 18 -5.38 -12.30 32.96
C GLN A 18 -6.46 -13.04 33.77
N LYS A 19 -7.49 -13.59 33.12
CA LYS A 19 -8.61 -14.26 33.81
C LYS A 19 -8.44 -15.78 33.92
N TYR A 20 -7.46 -16.35 33.23
CA TYR A 20 -7.29 -17.80 33.09
C TYR A 20 -5.86 -18.29 33.35
N ASP A 21 -5.17 -17.68 34.31
CA ASP A 21 -3.95 -18.25 34.86
C ASP A 21 -4.23 -18.93 36.22
N GLY A 22 -4.25 -20.26 36.18
CA GLY A 22 -3.95 -21.15 37.30
C GLY A 22 -4.78 -21.02 38.59
N LYS A 23 -6.01 -21.55 38.62
CA LYS A 23 -6.57 -22.16 39.85
C LYS A 23 -7.33 -23.46 39.56
N ASN A 24 -6.70 -24.54 40.02
CA ASN A 24 -7.21 -25.88 40.28
C ASN A 24 -8.73 -26.08 40.14
N PHE A 25 -9.13 -26.89 39.15
CA PHE A 25 -10.39 -27.64 39.21
C PHE A 25 -10.10 -29.13 39.02
N HIS A 26 -9.92 -29.82 40.15
CA HIS A 26 -10.39 -31.18 40.25
C HIS A 26 -11.92 -31.15 40.38
N ASN A 27 -12.57 -31.99 39.59
CA ASN A 27 -13.93 -32.52 39.73
C ASN A 27 -15.11 -31.83 39.00
N LYS A 28 -15.66 -32.66 38.09
CA LYS A 28 -17.06 -32.88 37.68
C LYS A 28 -17.65 -32.14 36.47
N LYS A 29 -17.92 -33.00 35.47
CA LYS A 29 -18.70 -32.88 34.23
C LYS A 29 -17.95 -32.28 33.05
N GLU A 30 -17.13 -33.12 32.44
CA GLU A 30 -16.66 -33.01 31.07
C GLU A 30 -17.84 -32.75 30.11
N HIS A 31 -17.90 -31.54 29.56
CA HIS A 31 -18.40 -31.38 28.20
C HIS A 31 -17.18 -31.52 27.29
N LYS A 32 -17.14 -32.63 26.54
CA LYS A 32 -16.14 -32.86 25.51
C LYS A 32 -16.32 -31.80 24.43
N VAL A 33 -15.56 -30.71 24.53
CA VAL A 33 -15.13 -29.96 23.35
C VAL A 33 -14.28 -30.95 22.55
N PRO A 34 -14.50 -31.14 21.24
CA PRO A 34 -13.63 -31.99 20.44
C PRO A 34 -12.23 -31.39 20.47
N HIS A 35 -11.35 -31.97 21.27
CA HIS A 35 -9.95 -31.56 21.38
C HIS A 35 -9.12 -32.00 20.16
N ASP A 36 -9.74 -32.78 19.27
CA ASP A 36 -9.09 -33.37 18.09
C ASP A 36 -9.94 -33.07 16.84
N ILE A 37 -10.02 -31.80 16.43
CA ILE A 37 -10.31 -31.53 15.01
C ILE A 37 -8.98 -31.75 14.30
N ASP A 38 -8.84 -32.93 13.70
CA ASP A 38 -7.73 -33.24 12.83
C ASP A 38 -7.80 -32.35 11.58
N TYR A 39 -7.00 -31.29 11.56
CA TYR A 39 -6.93 -30.35 10.45
C TYR A 39 -6.23 -30.96 9.22
N SER A 40 -5.71 -32.19 9.31
CA SER A 40 -5.14 -32.89 8.15
C SER A 40 -6.21 -33.38 7.15
N ASP A 41 -7.48 -33.47 7.57
CA ASP A 41 -8.61 -33.84 6.72
C ASP A 41 -9.17 -32.66 5.89
N ILE A 42 -8.62 -31.45 6.03
CA ILE A 42 -8.87 -30.35 5.10
C ILE A 42 -8.01 -30.61 3.85
N GLU A 43 -8.38 -31.63 3.08
CA GLU A 43 -7.90 -31.81 1.71
C GLU A 43 -8.46 -30.67 0.85
N GLY A 44 -7.80 -29.51 0.92
CA GLY A 44 -7.94 -28.50 -0.11
C GLY A 44 -7.38 -29.05 -1.42
N PRO A 45 -7.93 -28.65 -2.58
CA PRO A 45 -7.40 -29.08 -3.88
C PRO A 45 -5.88 -28.84 -3.92
N THR A 46 -5.14 -29.94 -4.04
CA THR A 46 -3.69 -29.97 -4.19
C THR A 46 -3.29 -29.12 -5.38
N SER A 47 -2.49 -28.08 -5.10
CA SER A 47 -1.65 -27.34 -6.04
C SER A 47 -2.24 -27.18 -7.44
N VAL A 48 -3.09 -26.15 -7.63
CA VAL A 48 -3.08 -25.50 -8.94
C VAL A 48 -1.72 -24.82 -9.04
N ALA A 49 -0.89 -25.34 -9.94
CA ALA A 49 0.39 -24.75 -10.30
C ALA A 49 0.25 -23.23 -10.51
N ASP A 50 1.36 -22.55 -10.24
CA ASP A 50 1.59 -21.11 -10.11
C ASP A 50 1.32 -20.28 -11.39
N ASP A 51 0.16 -20.45 -12.02
CA ASP A 51 -0.30 -19.72 -13.21
C ASP A 51 -1.31 -18.61 -12.84
N ARG A 52 -1.18 -18.06 -11.62
CA ARG A 52 -1.94 -16.88 -11.22
C ARG A 52 -1.16 -15.67 -11.69
N SER A 53 -1.52 -15.11 -12.83
CA SER A 53 -1.09 -13.77 -13.23
C SER A 53 -1.68 -12.72 -12.26
N ILE A 54 -1.10 -12.61 -11.07
CA ILE A 54 -1.55 -11.68 -10.05
C ILE A 54 -1.06 -10.29 -10.43
N ILE A 55 -2.02 -9.40 -10.68
CA ILE A 55 -1.71 -7.98 -10.84
C ILE A 55 -1.36 -7.45 -9.46
N THR A 56 -0.08 -7.13 -9.25
CA THR A 56 0.45 -6.64 -7.97
C THR A 56 0.84 -5.16 -8.08
N ALA A 57 0.46 -4.40 -7.05
CA ALA A 57 0.93 -3.05 -6.81
C ALA A 57 2.24 -3.07 -6.01
N PRO A 58 3.17 -2.15 -6.28
CA PRO A 58 4.45 -2.12 -5.58
C PRO A 58 4.26 -1.79 -4.10
N VAL A 59 4.82 -2.63 -3.23
CA VAL A 59 4.97 -2.42 -1.78
C VAL A 59 6.37 -2.87 -1.37
N SER A 60 6.85 -2.41 -0.22
CA SER A 60 8.07 -2.98 0.36
C SER A 60 7.89 -4.48 0.59
N ASP A 61 8.89 -5.26 0.18
CA ASP A 61 8.93 -6.72 0.38
C ASP A 61 9.21 -7.10 1.84
N ASP A 62 9.62 -6.15 2.68
CA ASP A 62 9.87 -6.40 4.09
C ASP A 62 8.54 -6.78 4.77
N MET A 63 8.53 -7.96 5.39
CA MET A 63 7.41 -8.41 6.20
C MET A 63 7.58 -7.92 7.63
N HIS A 64 6.56 -7.21 8.10
CA HIS A 64 6.52 -6.68 9.46
C HIS A 64 5.81 -7.65 10.39
N HIS A 65 6.18 -7.60 11.67
CA HIS A 65 5.59 -8.44 12.71
C HIS A 65 5.05 -7.56 13.84
N GLN A 66 3.75 -7.61 14.11
CA GLN A 66 3.10 -6.84 15.19
C GLN A 66 3.37 -7.40 16.60
N HIS A 67 4.23 -8.41 16.77
CA HIS A 67 4.57 -9.09 18.04
C HIS A 67 3.45 -9.22 19.10
N ARG A 68 2.28 -9.79 18.74
CA ARG A 68 1.09 -9.94 19.61
C ARG A 68 0.51 -8.62 20.16
N THR A 69 0.97 -7.47 19.69
CA THR A 69 0.35 -6.17 19.96
C THR A 69 -0.78 -5.93 18.96
N PRO A 70 -1.90 -5.32 19.35
CA PRO A 70 -3.05 -5.08 18.48
C PRO A 70 -2.80 -3.88 17.55
N THR A 71 -1.71 -3.89 16.78
CA THR A 71 -1.25 -2.78 15.94
C THR A 71 -1.47 -3.01 14.44
N CYS A 72 -2.28 -4.00 14.06
CA CYS A 72 -2.54 -4.34 12.65
C CYS A 72 -3.06 -3.15 11.83
N TYR A 73 -3.92 -2.30 12.40
CA TYR A 73 -4.41 -1.08 11.76
C TYR A 73 -3.28 -0.13 11.39
N ALA A 74 -2.32 0.07 12.31
CA ALA A 74 -1.16 0.93 12.09
C ALA A 74 -0.22 0.36 11.03
N GLN A 75 0.04 -0.95 11.09
CA GLN A 75 0.86 -1.66 10.10
C GLN A 75 0.27 -1.57 8.68
N ALA A 76 -1.04 -1.76 8.55
CA ALA A 76 -1.74 -1.67 7.27
C ALA A 76 -1.75 -0.25 6.70
N CYS A 77 -2.08 0.75 7.53
CA CYS A 77 -2.05 2.16 7.12
C CYS A 77 -0.63 2.62 6.74
N ALA A 78 0.39 2.29 7.55
CA ALA A 78 1.78 2.64 7.25
C ALA A 78 2.25 2.02 5.93
N THR A 79 1.89 0.75 5.67
CA THR A 79 2.19 0.07 4.41
C THR A 79 1.59 0.83 3.22
N ALA A 80 0.30 1.21 3.30
CA ALA A 80 -0.38 1.89 2.21
C ALA A 80 0.14 3.31 1.95
N ILE A 81 0.38 4.08 3.01
CA ILE A 81 0.95 5.43 2.94
C ILE A 81 2.33 5.37 2.29
N ARG A 82 3.23 4.51 2.79
CA ARG A 82 4.60 4.38 2.26
C ARG A 82 4.61 3.90 0.81
N ALA A 83 3.70 2.99 0.43
CA ALA A 83 3.56 2.53 -0.95
C ALA A 83 3.13 3.65 -1.91
N VAL A 84 2.40 4.65 -1.42
CA VAL A 84 2.00 5.82 -2.22
C VAL A 84 3.14 6.82 -2.28
N GLU A 85 3.77 7.14 -1.15
CA GLU A 85 4.92 8.05 -1.11
C GLU A 85 6.06 7.54 -2.00
N GLY A 86 6.34 6.23 -1.99
CA GLY A 86 7.41 5.64 -2.80
C GLY A 86 7.15 5.67 -4.32
N ARG A 87 5.94 6.02 -4.75
CA ARG A 87 5.61 6.24 -6.18
C ARG A 87 5.76 7.69 -6.60
N ILE A 88 5.93 8.61 -5.66
CA ILE A 88 6.19 10.02 -5.94
C ILE A 88 7.70 10.19 -6.07
N ILE A 89 8.16 10.57 -7.26
CA ILE A 89 9.58 10.65 -7.57
C ILE A 89 10.25 11.71 -6.67
N GLY A 90 11.37 11.32 -6.06
CA GLY A 90 12.16 12.18 -5.17
C GLY A 90 11.73 12.14 -3.71
N ARG A 91 10.53 11.64 -3.38
CA ARG A 91 10.16 11.41 -1.99
C ARG A 91 10.89 10.19 -1.43
N THR A 92 11.34 10.32 -0.17
CA THR A 92 11.84 9.19 0.62
C THR A 92 10.80 8.87 1.70
N PRO A 93 10.06 7.75 1.60
CA PRO A 93 9.07 7.38 2.62
C PRO A 93 9.70 7.23 4.00
N GLU A 94 8.98 7.67 5.04
CA GLU A 94 9.37 7.46 6.43
C GLU A 94 9.64 5.96 6.69
N PRO A 95 10.62 5.59 7.53
CA PRO A 95 10.80 4.21 7.97
C PRO A 95 9.51 3.62 8.55
N HIS A 96 9.27 2.34 8.27
CA HIS A 96 7.99 1.69 8.57
C HIS A 96 7.65 1.70 10.07
N ASP A 97 8.63 1.30 10.87
CA ASP A 97 8.55 1.22 12.32
C ASP A 97 8.28 2.58 12.97
N MET A 98 8.92 3.64 12.46
CA MET A 98 8.70 5.01 12.91
C MET A 98 7.27 5.47 12.60
N LEU A 99 6.78 5.26 11.38
CA LEU A 99 5.41 5.62 11.01
C LEU A 99 4.38 4.82 11.81
N VAL A 100 4.59 3.50 11.99
CA VAL A 100 3.74 2.66 12.84
C VAL A 100 3.72 3.18 14.27
N LYS A 101 4.88 3.52 14.85
CA LYS A 101 4.97 4.07 16.20
C LYS A 101 4.15 5.35 16.32
N ARG A 102 4.30 6.29 15.39
CA ARG A 102 3.55 7.55 15.38
C ARG A 102 2.04 7.33 15.27
N ILE A 103 1.61 6.35 14.45
CA ILE A 103 0.20 5.98 14.34
C ILE A 103 -0.31 5.42 15.67
N VAL A 104 0.43 4.51 16.31
CA VAL A 104 0.05 3.90 17.60
C VAL A 104 -0.02 4.96 18.70
N ASP A 105 1.02 5.77 18.85
CA ASP A 105 1.09 6.85 19.86
C ASP A 105 -0.13 7.80 19.77
N LYS A 106 -0.69 7.99 18.57
CA LYS A 106 -1.78 8.94 18.32
C LYS A 106 -3.18 8.31 18.34
N PHE A 107 -3.32 7.07 17.86
CA PHE A 107 -4.63 6.48 17.54
C PHE A 107 -4.94 5.19 18.29
N GLU A 108 -4.03 4.68 19.11
CA GLU A 108 -4.32 3.50 19.93
C GLU A 108 -5.50 3.79 20.87
N GLN A 109 -6.48 2.88 20.88
CA GLN A 109 -7.66 2.98 21.73
C GLN A 109 -7.45 2.27 23.08
N PRO A 110 -8.21 2.65 24.12
CA PRO A 110 -8.28 1.86 25.35
C PRO A 110 -8.69 0.41 25.03
N GLY A 111 -7.87 -0.55 25.43
CA GLY A 111 -8.04 -1.97 25.05
C GLY A 111 -7.22 -2.41 23.83
N GLY A 112 -6.52 -1.48 23.19
CA GLY A 112 -5.68 -1.70 22.01
C GLY A 112 -6.45 -1.55 20.69
N GLY A 113 -5.73 -1.59 19.57
CA GLY A 113 -6.32 -1.40 18.25
C GLY A 113 -6.53 0.07 17.89
N GLY A 114 -7.12 0.30 16.71
CA GLY A 114 -7.35 1.64 16.20
C GLY A 114 -8.16 1.61 14.90
N ASN A 115 -8.62 2.79 14.48
CA ASN A 115 -9.51 2.95 13.33
C ASN A 115 -8.72 3.37 12.08
N PRO A 116 -8.59 2.49 11.05
CA PRO A 116 -7.86 2.83 9.83
C PRO A 116 -8.34 4.10 9.15
N LYS A 117 -9.66 4.39 9.17
CA LYS A 117 -10.21 5.61 8.56
C LYS A 117 -9.61 6.86 9.21
N ALA A 118 -9.60 6.92 10.55
CA ALA A 118 -9.10 8.08 11.28
C ALA A 118 -7.58 8.25 11.10
N VAL A 119 -6.84 7.15 11.02
CA VAL A 119 -5.41 7.16 10.73
C VAL A 119 -5.15 7.75 9.34
N LEU A 120 -5.83 7.24 8.31
CA LEU A 120 -5.65 7.71 6.93
C LEU A 120 -6.09 9.17 6.79
N GLU A 121 -7.20 9.56 7.41
CA GLU A 121 -7.68 10.94 7.40
C GLU A 121 -6.63 11.93 7.91
N TYR A 122 -5.92 11.58 8.98
CA TYR A 122 -4.88 12.44 9.55
C TYR A 122 -3.54 12.36 8.79
N PHE A 123 -3.00 11.16 8.61
CA PHE A 123 -1.65 10.99 8.06
C PHE A 123 -1.58 11.21 6.54
N CYS A 124 -2.67 10.97 5.80
CA CYS A 124 -2.68 11.34 4.39
C CYS A 124 -2.68 12.86 4.24
N GLU A 125 -3.42 13.60 5.06
CA GLU A 125 -3.38 15.06 5.02
C GLU A 125 -1.99 15.60 5.41
N GLU A 126 -1.40 15.07 6.48
CA GLU A 126 -0.04 15.46 6.92
C GLU A 126 1.03 15.25 5.82
N LYS A 127 0.83 14.28 4.94
CA LYS A 127 1.79 13.87 3.90
C LYS A 127 1.42 14.36 2.50
N ASP A 128 0.46 15.28 2.38
CA ASP A 128 -0.05 15.78 1.09
C ASP A 128 -0.53 14.65 0.15
N LEU A 129 -1.21 13.66 0.74
CA LEU A 129 -1.83 12.54 0.04
C LEU A 129 -3.36 12.65 0.06
N GLY A 130 -3.98 11.95 -0.89
CA GLY A 130 -5.41 11.70 -0.91
C GLY A 130 -5.74 10.32 -0.33
N TRP A 131 -6.97 10.18 0.17
CA TRP A 131 -7.55 8.89 0.51
C TRP A 131 -9.04 8.90 0.19
N SER A 132 -9.60 7.71 -0.02
CA SER A 132 -11.05 7.54 -0.18
C SER A 132 -11.50 6.20 0.36
N GLN A 133 -12.75 6.13 0.81
CA GLN A 133 -13.40 4.86 1.08
C GLN A 133 -14.04 4.35 -0.21
N LEU A 134 -13.73 3.11 -0.59
CA LEU A 134 -14.29 2.48 -1.78
C LEU A 134 -15.60 1.78 -1.44
N ALA A 135 -16.58 1.88 -2.34
CA ALA A 135 -17.93 1.38 -2.15
C ALA A 135 -18.11 -0.08 -2.58
N SER A 136 -17.24 -0.61 -3.44
CA SER A 136 -17.41 -1.93 -4.04
C SER A 136 -16.09 -2.62 -4.38
N VAL A 137 -16.17 -3.93 -4.62
CA VAL A 137 -15.05 -4.73 -5.15
C VAL A 137 -14.58 -4.20 -6.50
N ASP A 138 -15.47 -3.72 -7.38
CA ASP A 138 -15.06 -3.15 -8.66
C ASP A 138 -14.16 -1.91 -8.50
N GLU A 139 -14.43 -1.06 -7.51
CA GLU A 139 -13.56 0.07 -7.18
C GLU A 139 -12.22 -0.37 -6.59
N VAL A 140 -12.20 -1.45 -5.80
CA VAL A 140 -10.95 -2.09 -5.35
C VAL A 140 -10.14 -2.53 -6.56
N LEU A 141 -10.75 -3.23 -7.51
CA LEU A 141 -10.07 -3.68 -8.73
C LEU A 141 -9.55 -2.52 -9.58
N LYS A 142 -10.31 -1.42 -9.72
CA LYS A 142 -9.83 -0.20 -10.41
C LYS A 142 -8.57 0.35 -9.75
N SER A 143 -8.55 0.42 -8.42
CA SER A 143 -7.40 0.91 -7.65
C SER A 143 -6.17 0.00 -7.83
N LEU A 144 -6.35 -1.32 -7.73
CA LEU A 144 -5.28 -2.30 -7.92
C LEU A 144 -4.72 -2.29 -9.36
N ARG A 145 -5.58 -2.15 -10.37
CA ARG A 145 -5.16 -2.01 -11.79
C ARG A 145 -4.35 -0.72 -12.00
N ALA A 146 -4.65 0.34 -11.26
CA ALA A 146 -3.87 1.57 -11.21
C ALA A 146 -2.58 1.44 -10.36
N ARG A 147 -2.15 0.20 -10.04
CA ARG A 147 -0.96 -0.11 -9.22
C ARG A 147 -1.01 0.57 -7.84
N ARG A 148 -2.21 0.76 -7.27
CA ARG A 148 -2.41 1.22 -5.89
C ARG A 148 -2.69 0.04 -4.98
N VAL A 149 -2.58 0.26 -3.68
CA VAL A 149 -2.91 -0.73 -2.64
C VAL A 149 -4.14 -0.29 -1.87
N VAL A 150 -4.86 -1.25 -1.30
CA VAL A 150 -6.11 -0.98 -0.58
C VAL A 150 -6.01 -1.50 0.85
N VAL A 151 -6.20 -0.61 1.83
CA VAL A 151 -6.34 -1.01 3.24
C VAL A 151 -7.74 -1.57 3.45
N THR A 152 -7.84 -2.70 4.13
CA THR A 152 -9.12 -3.28 4.51
C THR A 152 -9.06 -3.93 5.88
N TYR A 153 -10.20 -4.33 6.40
CA TYR A 153 -10.30 -5.10 7.62
C TYR A 153 -11.54 -6.01 7.60
N PHE A 154 -11.44 -7.08 8.36
CA PHE A 154 -12.51 -8.06 8.54
C PHE A 154 -12.61 -8.44 10.03
N TYR A 155 -13.74 -9.03 10.42
CA TYR A 155 -13.98 -9.52 11.77
C TYR A 155 -14.31 -10.99 11.70
N LEU A 156 -13.74 -11.76 12.62
CA LEU A 156 -14.10 -13.16 12.80
C LEU A 156 -14.36 -13.41 14.29
N PRO A 157 -15.35 -14.24 14.64
CA PRO A 157 -15.46 -14.82 15.98
C PRO A 157 -14.27 -15.75 16.24
N ALA A 158 -13.96 -15.98 17.52
CA ALA A 158 -12.80 -16.79 17.93
C ALA A 158 -12.73 -18.19 17.27
N PHE A 159 -13.88 -18.86 17.05
CA PHE A 159 -13.89 -20.16 16.36
C PHE A 159 -13.51 -20.04 14.87
N GLN A 160 -13.94 -18.98 14.17
CA GLN A 160 -13.55 -18.74 12.79
C GLN A 160 -12.09 -18.30 12.68
N TRP A 161 -11.55 -17.61 13.69
CA TRP A 161 -10.11 -17.35 13.78
C TRP A 161 -9.29 -18.65 13.85
N ARG A 162 -9.77 -19.66 14.57
CA ARG A 162 -9.12 -20.99 14.61
C ARG A 162 -9.14 -21.66 13.23
N LEU A 163 -10.25 -21.59 12.50
CA LEU A 163 -10.34 -22.12 11.13
C LEU A 163 -9.41 -21.39 10.17
N PHE A 164 -9.39 -20.05 10.23
CA PHE A 164 -8.48 -19.22 9.44
C PHE A 164 -7.01 -19.58 9.70
N GLY A 165 -6.62 -19.66 10.97
CA GLY A 165 -5.25 -20.02 11.35
C GLY A 165 -4.88 -21.46 11.02
N GLY A 166 -5.81 -22.40 11.18
CA GLY A 166 -5.64 -23.80 10.79
C GLY A 166 -5.44 -23.96 9.29
N PHE A 167 -6.28 -23.30 8.48
CA PHE A 167 -6.19 -23.32 7.02
C PHE A 167 -4.81 -22.90 6.53
N PHE A 168 -4.30 -21.72 6.93
CA PHE A 168 -3.00 -21.24 6.43
C PHE A 168 -1.79 -21.94 7.04
N ARG A 169 -1.96 -22.66 8.16
CA ARG A 169 -0.91 -23.52 8.70
C ARG A 169 -0.75 -24.79 7.86
N GLY A 170 -1.86 -25.41 7.45
CA GLY A 170 -1.84 -26.60 6.58
C GLY A 170 -1.66 -26.27 5.10
N ASN A 171 -2.11 -25.09 4.68
CA ASN A 171 -2.13 -24.67 3.28
C ASN A 171 -1.62 -23.21 3.13
N PRO A 172 -0.31 -22.97 3.34
CA PRO A 172 0.25 -21.61 3.34
C PRO A 172 0.07 -20.84 2.02
N LYS A 173 -0.02 -21.56 0.88
CA LYS A 173 -0.24 -20.97 -0.46
C LYS A 173 -1.70 -21.06 -0.93
N GLY A 174 -2.58 -21.58 -0.08
CA GLY A 174 -3.97 -21.83 -0.38
C GLY A 174 -4.75 -20.54 -0.59
N VAL A 175 -5.86 -20.66 -1.31
CA VAL A 175 -6.88 -19.59 -1.39
C VAL A 175 -7.95 -19.92 -0.38
N LEU A 176 -8.15 -19.06 0.62
CA LEU A 176 -9.25 -19.17 1.54
C LEU A 176 -10.56 -18.84 0.81
N GLN A 177 -11.49 -19.79 0.81
CA GLN A 177 -12.80 -19.72 0.18
C GLN A 177 -13.90 -19.74 1.25
N LYS A 178 -15.12 -19.38 0.84
CA LYS A 178 -16.27 -19.32 1.76
C LYS A 178 -16.60 -20.65 2.41
N ASN A 179 -16.52 -21.75 1.66
CA ASN A 179 -16.82 -23.10 2.12
C ASN A 179 -15.91 -23.55 3.29
N HIS A 180 -14.68 -23.02 3.41
CA HIS A 180 -13.77 -23.33 4.52
C HIS A 180 -14.29 -22.86 5.87
N PHE A 181 -15.19 -21.89 5.90
CA PHE A 181 -15.92 -21.52 7.12
C PHE A 181 -17.22 -22.31 7.29
N GLU A 182 -17.89 -22.65 6.20
CA GLU A 182 -19.20 -23.32 6.21
C GLU A 182 -19.13 -24.77 6.72
N GLN A 183 -18.04 -25.49 6.43
CA GLN A 183 -17.85 -26.89 6.86
C GLN A 183 -17.93 -27.08 8.39
N PHE A 184 -17.59 -26.05 9.16
CA PHE A 184 -17.57 -26.08 10.62
C PHE A 184 -18.52 -25.04 11.24
N ASN A 185 -19.44 -24.49 10.44
CA ASN A 185 -20.36 -23.45 10.90
C ASN A 185 -21.57 -24.04 11.62
N ARG A 186 -21.32 -24.61 12.81
CA ARG A 186 -22.37 -24.93 13.77
C ARG A 186 -22.19 -24.03 15.00
N PRO A 187 -22.64 -22.76 14.95
CA PRO A 187 -22.45 -21.80 16.05
C PRO A 187 -22.94 -22.33 17.40
N LYS A 188 -23.97 -23.19 17.39
CA LYS A 188 -24.55 -23.83 18.58
C LYS A 188 -23.59 -24.81 19.28
N ASP A 189 -22.58 -25.30 18.58
CA ASP A 189 -21.60 -26.26 19.09
C ASP A 189 -20.46 -25.55 19.85
N PHE A 190 -20.44 -24.21 19.83
CA PHE A 190 -19.43 -23.38 20.49
C PHE A 190 -20.02 -22.60 21.66
N SER A 191 -19.26 -22.50 22.74
CA SER A 191 -19.66 -21.74 23.92
C SER A 191 -19.83 -20.25 23.58
N PRO A 192 -20.71 -19.50 24.28
CA PRO A 192 -21.00 -18.09 23.98
C PRO A 192 -19.76 -17.19 23.88
N GLU A 193 -18.72 -17.47 24.65
CA GLU A 193 -17.47 -16.72 24.67
C GLU A 193 -16.71 -16.80 23.33
N LEU A 194 -16.89 -17.89 22.57
CA LEU A 194 -16.25 -18.06 21.26
C LEU A 194 -16.94 -17.26 20.15
N HIS A 195 -18.07 -16.61 20.44
CA HIS A 195 -18.79 -15.74 19.50
C HIS A 195 -18.33 -14.29 19.57
N GLU A 196 -17.44 -13.94 20.52
CA GLU A 196 -16.81 -12.62 20.55
C GLU A 196 -15.98 -12.40 19.29
N GLU A 197 -16.22 -11.28 18.61
CA GLU A 197 -15.58 -10.95 17.34
C GLU A 197 -14.33 -10.10 17.56
N GLU A 198 -13.25 -10.50 16.89
CA GLU A 198 -12.03 -9.71 16.83
C GLU A 198 -11.78 -9.26 15.39
N GLY A 199 -11.36 -8.00 15.24
CA GLY A 199 -11.07 -7.38 13.97
C GLY A 199 -9.59 -7.46 13.60
N HIS A 200 -9.30 -7.57 12.31
CA HIS A 200 -7.92 -7.54 11.81
C HIS A 200 -7.83 -6.72 10.52
N ALA A 201 -6.82 -5.85 10.45
CA ALA A 201 -6.56 -4.98 9.31
C ALA A 201 -5.37 -5.49 8.50
N VAL A 202 -5.51 -5.45 7.17
CA VAL A 202 -4.54 -5.95 6.19
C VAL A 202 -4.51 -5.03 4.97
N VAL A 203 -3.55 -5.26 4.07
CA VAL A 203 -3.45 -4.51 2.81
C VAL A 203 -3.64 -5.46 1.64
N ILE A 204 -4.61 -5.18 0.76
CA ILE A 204 -4.73 -5.85 -0.52
C ILE A 204 -3.69 -5.23 -1.46
N THR A 205 -2.72 -6.04 -1.88
CA THR A 205 -1.61 -5.61 -2.74
C THR A 205 -1.76 -6.12 -4.17
N GLY A 206 -2.70 -7.02 -4.42
CA GLY A 206 -2.96 -7.51 -5.75
C GLY A 206 -4.21 -8.36 -5.85
N PHE A 207 -4.55 -8.74 -7.07
CA PHE A 207 -5.68 -9.61 -7.33
C PHE A 207 -5.43 -10.52 -8.52
N HIS A 208 -6.18 -11.62 -8.54
CA HIS A 208 -6.41 -12.47 -9.70
C HIS A 208 -7.91 -12.54 -9.96
N GLN A 209 -8.31 -12.50 -11.23
CA GLN A 209 -9.69 -12.68 -11.66
C GLN A 209 -9.71 -13.82 -12.69
N ASP A 210 -10.44 -14.89 -12.39
CA ASP A 210 -10.56 -16.02 -13.30
C ASP A 210 -11.64 -15.79 -14.37
N PHE A 211 -11.73 -16.70 -15.36
CA PHE A 211 -12.74 -16.63 -16.43
C PHE A 211 -14.18 -16.73 -15.93
N GLY A 212 -14.40 -17.31 -14.75
CA GLY A 212 -15.71 -17.40 -14.10
C GLY A 212 -16.09 -16.15 -13.31
N GLY A 213 -15.22 -15.13 -13.29
CA GLY A 213 -15.43 -13.89 -12.55
C GLY A 213 -15.10 -13.98 -11.06
N ARG A 214 -14.52 -15.10 -10.58
CA ARG A 214 -14.07 -15.21 -9.19
C ARG A 214 -12.84 -14.35 -8.97
N ILE A 215 -12.85 -13.60 -7.88
CA ILE A 215 -11.81 -12.66 -7.53
C ILE A 215 -11.07 -13.19 -6.31
N THR A 216 -9.76 -13.39 -6.46
CA THR A 216 -8.85 -13.70 -5.36
C THR A 216 -8.01 -12.48 -5.04
N PHE A 217 -8.02 -12.05 -3.79
CA PHE A 217 -7.13 -11.01 -3.30
C PHE A 217 -5.83 -11.59 -2.75
N LYS A 218 -4.72 -10.91 -3.04
CA LYS A 218 -3.44 -11.10 -2.35
C LYS A 218 -3.35 -10.07 -1.23
N CYS A 219 -3.34 -10.54 0.01
CA CYS A 219 -3.35 -9.70 1.20
C CYS A 219 -2.00 -9.76 1.93
N LYS A 220 -1.34 -8.62 2.09
CA LYS A 220 -0.17 -8.47 2.97
C LYS A 220 -0.63 -8.41 4.42
N ASN A 221 -0.11 -9.33 5.24
CA ASN A 221 -0.35 -9.36 6.68
C ASN A 221 0.82 -8.71 7.45
N SER A 222 0.69 -8.62 8.77
CA SER A 222 1.70 -8.08 9.70
C SER A 222 2.09 -9.08 10.79
N TRP A 223 2.11 -10.38 10.45
CA TRP A 223 2.47 -11.48 11.36
C TRP A 223 3.84 -12.10 11.04
N GLY A 224 4.69 -11.36 10.33
CA GLY A 224 5.99 -11.83 9.89
C GLY A 224 5.95 -12.76 8.68
N PRO A 225 7.13 -13.11 8.14
CA PRO A 225 7.25 -13.90 6.91
C PRO A 225 6.84 -15.38 7.11
N ASP A 226 6.91 -15.90 8.33
CA ASP A 226 6.59 -17.30 8.62
C ASP A 226 5.08 -17.61 8.54
N PHE A 227 4.24 -16.59 8.40
CA PHE A 227 2.80 -16.76 8.22
C PHE A 227 2.45 -16.97 6.75
N ALA A 228 1.71 -18.04 6.46
CA ALA A 228 1.18 -18.36 5.13
C ALA A 228 2.28 -18.34 4.05
N GLU A 229 2.09 -17.61 2.94
CA GLU A 229 3.10 -17.47 1.90
C GLU A 229 3.92 -16.19 2.11
N ASN A 230 5.03 -16.30 2.85
CA ASN A 230 5.95 -15.18 3.10
C ASN A 230 5.25 -13.94 3.67
N GLY A 231 4.33 -14.11 4.63
CA GLY A 231 3.54 -13.04 5.23
C GLY A 231 2.33 -12.59 4.41
N TYR A 232 2.11 -13.16 3.22
CA TYR A 232 0.91 -12.95 2.41
C TYR A 232 -0.06 -14.10 2.54
N PHE A 233 -1.35 -13.80 2.40
CA PHE A 233 -2.38 -14.82 2.26
C PHE A 233 -3.31 -14.50 1.09
N TYR A 234 -3.95 -15.54 0.56
CA TYR A 234 -4.89 -15.41 -0.55
C TYR A 234 -6.30 -15.74 -0.09
N VAL A 235 -7.25 -14.94 -0.53
CA VAL A 235 -8.64 -15.06 -0.09
C VAL A 235 -9.58 -14.63 -1.20
N GLU A 236 -10.66 -15.38 -1.43
CA GLU A 236 -11.72 -14.95 -2.34
C GLU A 236 -12.44 -13.72 -1.78
N ALA A 237 -12.88 -12.81 -2.66
CA ALA A 237 -13.49 -11.54 -2.25
C ALA A 237 -14.73 -11.70 -1.34
N ASP A 238 -15.42 -12.84 -1.43
CA ASP A 238 -16.60 -13.22 -0.66
C ASP A 238 -16.34 -14.35 0.36
N ALA A 239 -15.07 -14.71 0.62
CA ALA A 239 -14.73 -15.82 1.50
C ALA A 239 -15.17 -15.61 2.95
N PHE A 240 -15.09 -14.37 3.46
CA PHE A 240 -15.45 -14.10 4.84
C PHE A 240 -16.97 -14.07 5.03
N PRO A 241 -17.55 -14.77 6.02
CA PRO A 241 -19.01 -14.86 6.18
C PRO A 241 -19.73 -13.52 6.32
N LYS A 242 -19.06 -12.53 6.94
CA LYS A 242 -19.57 -11.16 7.08
C LYS A 242 -18.88 -10.15 6.15
N GLY A 243 -18.15 -10.66 5.16
CA GLY A 243 -17.35 -9.90 4.21
C GLY A 243 -16.22 -9.07 4.82
N PHE A 244 -15.43 -8.45 3.94
CA PHE A 244 -14.64 -7.29 4.31
C PHE A 244 -15.57 -6.14 4.71
N LYS A 245 -15.17 -5.37 5.72
CA LYS A 245 -16.05 -4.31 6.25
C LYS A 245 -15.98 -3.02 5.44
N ARG A 246 -14.78 -2.58 5.11
CA ARG A 246 -14.52 -1.37 4.32
C ARG A 246 -13.22 -1.53 3.55
N PHE A 247 -13.10 -0.75 2.49
CA PHE A 247 -11.92 -0.64 1.66
C PHE A 247 -11.50 0.82 1.64
N PHE A 248 -10.22 1.09 1.84
CA PHE A 248 -9.66 2.43 1.76
C PHE A 248 -8.52 2.44 0.77
N ASP A 249 -8.63 3.32 -0.21
CA ASP A 249 -7.58 3.61 -1.18
C ASP A 249 -6.77 4.81 -0.70
N VAL A 250 -5.47 4.76 -0.95
CA VAL A 250 -4.54 5.86 -0.68
C VAL A 250 -3.86 6.19 -2.01
N PHE A 251 -3.82 7.47 -2.33
CA PHE A 251 -3.32 7.95 -3.61
C PHE A 251 -2.70 9.34 -3.47
N PHE A 252 -1.97 9.80 -4.47
CA PHE A 252 -1.65 11.20 -4.61
C PHE A 252 -2.49 11.78 -5.73
N THR A 253 -2.79 13.07 -5.65
CA THR A 253 -3.41 13.82 -6.74
C THR A 253 -2.47 14.92 -7.19
N PRO A 254 -2.43 15.25 -8.49
CA PRO A 254 -1.50 16.27 -9.00
C PRO A 254 -1.64 17.65 -8.32
N ASP A 255 -2.82 18.01 -7.82
CA ASP A 255 -3.07 19.26 -7.09
C ASP A 255 -2.50 19.28 -5.67
N LYS A 256 -2.34 18.10 -5.05
CA LYS A 256 -1.69 17.91 -3.74
C LYS A 256 -0.18 17.71 -3.83
N LEU A 257 0.38 17.48 -5.02
CA LEU A 257 1.83 17.36 -5.16
C LEU A 257 2.52 18.66 -4.75
N LEU A 258 3.64 18.53 -4.05
CA LEU A 258 4.52 19.64 -3.74
C LEU A 258 5.26 20.05 -5.01
N GLN A 259 5.73 21.29 -5.04
CA GLN A 259 6.51 21.80 -6.17
C GLN A 259 7.73 20.91 -6.45
N GLU A 260 8.40 20.48 -5.38
CA GLU A 260 9.56 19.60 -5.44
C GLU A 260 9.22 18.24 -6.07
N ASP A 261 8.05 17.66 -5.77
CA ASP A 261 7.61 16.40 -6.38
C ASP A 261 7.49 16.52 -7.90
N VAL A 262 6.88 17.64 -8.36
CA VAL A 262 6.67 17.89 -9.78
C VAL A 262 7.99 18.20 -10.48
N LEU A 263 8.89 18.94 -9.81
CA LEU A 263 10.23 19.19 -10.32
C LEU A 263 11.03 17.88 -10.46
N ASN A 264 11.00 17.02 -9.44
CA ASN A 264 11.64 15.71 -9.45
C ASN A 264 11.09 14.79 -10.57
N PHE A 265 9.78 14.82 -10.80
CA PHE A 265 9.15 14.13 -11.94
C PHE A 265 9.68 14.64 -13.28
N LEU A 266 9.78 15.96 -13.47
CA LEU A 266 10.34 16.55 -14.69
C LEU A 266 11.81 16.16 -14.87
N HIS A 267 12.63 16.26 -13.82
CA HIS A 267 14.03 15.81 -13.86
C HIS A 267 14.17 14.35 -14.26
N HIS A 268 13.35 13.47 -13.68
CA HIS A 268 13.37 12.06 -13.98
C HIS A 268 12.99 11.79 -15.44
N THR A 269 11.90 12.42 -15.91
CA THR A 269 11.43 12.31 -17.29
C THR A 269 12.52 12.72 -18.29
N LEU A 270 13.17 13.86 -18.05
CA LEU A 270 14.24 14.37 -18.90
C LEU A 270 15.49 13.48 -18.92
N ARG A 271 15.80 12.80 -17.82
CA ARG A 271 16.96 11.88 -17.72
C ARG A 271 16.72 10.54 -18.40
N GLN A 272 15.49 10.05 -18.44
CA GLN A 272 15.15 8.76 -19.04
C GLN A 272 15.13 8.83 -20.59
N ASP A 273 14.93 10.01 -21.16
CA ASP A 273 14.98 10.21 -22.61
C ASP A 273 16.37 10.70 -23.06
N SER A 274 17.24 9.75 -23.44
CA SER A 274 18.58 10.05 -23.97
C SER A 274 18.56 10.93 -25.23
N SER A 275 17.44 10.97 -25.96
CA SER A 275 17.31 11.81 -27.15
C SER A 275 17.09 13.29 -26.80
N VAL A 276 16.61 13.61 -25.58
CA VAL A 276 16.56 14.99 -25.07
C VAL A 276 17.98 15.50 -24.80
N ILE A 277 18.87 14.61 -24.35
CA ILE A 277 20.30 14.92 -24.14
C ILE A 277 21.02 15.14 -25.47
N GLU A 278 20.64 14.47 -26.56
CA GLU A 278 21.29 14.65 -27.87
C GLU A 278 20.94 15.98 -28.57
N VAL A 279 19.73 16.52 -28.38
CA VAL A 279 19.39 17.88 -28.85
C VAL A 279 20.27 18.94 -28.17
N ALA A 280 20.85 18.61 -27.01
CA ALA A 280 21.76 19.47 -26.25
C ALA A 280 23.25 19.40 -26.66
N ILE A 281 23.64 18.47 -27.55
CA ILE A 281 25.06 18.25 -27.89
C ILE A 281 25.42 18.79 -29.29
N GLY A 282 24.44 19.06 -30.15
CA GLY A 282 24.68 19.48 -31.55
C GLY A 282 24.99 20.97 -31.78
N ILE A 283 24.77 21.83 -30.78
CA ILE A 283 24.98 23.29 -30.87
C ILE A 283 25.40 23.72 -29.46
N GLY A 284 26.65 24.12 -29.22
CA GLY A 284 27.08 24.59 -27.89
C GLY A 284 26.14 25.71 -27.41
N PRO A 285 25.40 25.48 -26.31
CA PRO A 285 25.88 25.72 -24.95
C PRO A 285 25.49 24.61 -23.93
N LYS A 286 26.11 24.65 -22.75
CA LYS A 286 25.84 23.74 -21.62
C LYS A 286 24.62 24.25 -20.83
N PHE A 287 23.50 23.54 -20.90
CA PHE A 287 22.28 23.75 -20.10
C PHE A 287 22.60 23.63 -18.57
N LEU A 288 21.92 24.23 -17.54
CA LEU A 288 22.17 24.09 -16.05
C LEU A 288 20.97 23.84 -15.07
N LEU A 289 20.94 22.69 -14.34
CA LEU A 289 19.84 22.17 -13.48
C LEU A 289 20.25 22.53 -12.09
N ARG A 290 19.67 23.60 -11.56
CA ARG A 290 19.89 23.98 -10.18
C ARG A 290 18.58 23.85 -9.42
N ASP A 291 18.51 22.76 -8.66
CA ASP A 291 17.80 22.76 -7.39
C ASP A 291 18.44 23.88 -6.54
N VAL A 292 17.66 24.87 -6.11
CA VAL A 292 18.18 26.02 -5.35
C VAL A 292 18.67 25.57 -3.96
N THR A 293 18.52 24.28 -3.60
CA THR A 293 18.91 23.72 -2.31
C THR A 293 20.04 22.68 -2.33
N SER A 294 20.45 22.10 -3.47
CA SER A 294 21.50 21.05 -3.49
C SER A 294 22.70 21.35 -4.41
N THR A 295 23.89 20.99 -3.92
CA THR A 295 25.21 21.39 -4.43
C THR A 295 25.84 20.39 -5.40
N MET A 296 25.08 19.73 -6.28
CA MET A 296 25.65 18.76 -7.24
C MET A 296 25.48 19.19 -8.71
N ASN A 297 26.61 19.25 -9.41
CA ASN A 297 26.82 19.83 -10.75
C ASN A 297 26.52 18.86 -11.91
N VAL A 298 25.35 18.95 -12.59
CA VAL A 298 25.11 18.52 -14.00
C VAL A 298 23.86 19.24 -14.56
N PRO A 299 23.77 19.67 -15.84
CA PRO A 299 23.12 20.95 -16.06
C PRO A 299 21.93 21.01 -17.15
N VAL A 300 20.68 21.52 -16.83
CA VAL A 300 19.42 22.02 -17.56
C VAL A 300 18.50 23.04 -16.77
N PHE A 301 18.06 24.23 -17.25
CA PHE A 301 17.33 25.22 -16.40
C PHE A 301 15.78 25.18 -16.48
N LEU A 302 15.10 25.04 -15.32
CA LEU A 302 13.67 25.33 -15.13
C LEU A 302 13.52 26.51 -14.15
N GLU A 303 13.09 27.69 -14.61
CA GLU A 303 12.82 28.85 -13.75
C GLU A 303 11.35 28.83 -13.28
N MET A 304 11.11 28.90 -11.97
CA MET A 304 9.78 29.15 -11.41
C MET A 304 9.54 30.66 -11.36
N ARG A 305 8.41 31.14 -11.91
CA ARG A 305 7.96 32.52 -11.72
C ARG A 305 6.54 32.56 -11.18
N GLU A 306 6.39 33.00 -9.93
CA GLU A 306 5.10 33.47 -9.44
C GLU A 306 4.79 34.84 -10.05
N GLY A 307 3.77 34.92 -10.90
CA GLY A 307 2.99 36.16 -11.08
C GLY A 307 3.62 37.36 -11.78
N ILE A 308 4.79 37.28 -12.45
CA ILE A 308 5.36 38.44 -13.17
C ILE A 308 5.32 38.22 -14.70
N PRO A 309 4.46 38.94 -15.46
CA PRO A 309 4.59 39.05 -16.90
C PRO A 309 5.67 40.09 -17.22
N GLY A 310 6.90 39.64 -17.48
CA GLY A 310 8.02 40.50 -17.84
C GLY A 310 8.74 40.00 -19.10
N PRO A 311 8.86 40.80 -20.18
CA PRO A 311 9.53 40.42 -21.42
C PRO A 311 11.01 40.79 -21.32
N PHE A 312 11.90 39.89 -20.91
CA PHE A 312 13.29 40.32 -20.70
C PHE A 312 14.45 39.45 -21.18
N PHE A 313 14.22 38.38 -21.96
CA PHE A 313 15.26 37.88 -22.87
C PHE A 313 14.60 37.40 -24.15
N ALA A 314 14.85 38.08 -25.27
CA ALA A 314 14.48 37.56 -26.57
C ALA A 314 15.38 36.35 -26.83
N HIS A 315 14.81 35.15 -26.72
CA HIS A 315 15.54 33.92 -27.00
C HIS A 315 16.10 33.95 -28.42
N SER A 316 17.36 33.52 -28.57
CA SER A 316 17.96 33.33 -29.89
C SER A 316 17.13 32.31 -30.68
N LYS A 317 17.22 32.33 -32.02
CA LYS A 317 16.48 31.37 -32.86
C LYS A 317 16.86 29.92 -32.53
N ALA A 318 18.11 29.68 -32.15
CA ALA A 318 18.58 28.36 -31.71
C ALA A 318 17.98 27.97 -30.35
N GLU A 319 17.91 28.91 -29.40
CA GLU A 319 17.26 28.69 -28.11
C GLU A 319 15.76 28.39 -28.27
N GLN A 320 15.06 29.13 -29.12
CA GLN A 320 13.63 28.86 -29.42
C GLN A 320 13.41 27.48 -30.03
N GLN A 321 14.30 27.04 -30.94
CA GLN A 321 14.25 25.70 -31.53
C GLN A 321 14.52 24.60 -30.51
N ALA A 322 15.49 24.81 -29.60
CA ALA A 322 15.78 23.87 -28.52
C ALA A 322 14.61 23.76 -27.52
N ILE A 323 14.02 24.90 -27.13
CA ILE A 323 12.82 24.95 -26.28
C ILE A 323 11.68 24.21 -26.96
N ALA A 324 11.38 24.50 -28.23
CA ALA A 324 10.31 23.82 -28.97
C ALA A 324 10.52 22.29 -29.07
N GLY A 325 11.76 21.85 -29.29
CA GLY A 325 12.11 20.42 -29.32
C GLY A 325 11.91 19.73 -27.97
N LEU A 326 12.31 20.37 -26.87
CA LEU A 326 12.09 19.88 -25.50
C LEU A 326 10.59 19.79 -25.18
N CYS A 327 9.87 20.87 -25.48
CA CYS A 327 8.44 21.00 -25.28
C CYS A 327 7.64 19.90 -25.98
N SER A 328 7.93 19.66 -27.26
CA SER A 328 7.27 18.60 -28.04
C SER A 328 7.50 17.21 -27.46
N LYS A 329 8.66 16.93 -26.87
CA LYS A 329 8.95 15.64 -26.22
C LYS A 329 8.22 15.47 -24.90
N LEU A 330 8.15 16.53 -24.09
CA LEU A 330 7.37 16.53 -22.86
C LEU A 330 5.87 16.30 -23.15
N GLU A 331 5.35 16.92 -24.22
CA GLU A 331 3.96 16.74 -24.68
C GLU A 331 3.66 15.33 -25.18
N ALA A 332 4.60 14.68 -25.85
CA ALA A 332 4.39 13.41 -26.53
C ALA A 332 4.16 12.19 -25.61
N GLY A 333 4.26 12.32 -24.29
CA GLY A 333 4.11 11.14 -23.42
C GLY A 333 3.88 11.37 -21.93
N HIS A 334 3.95 12.61 -21.43
CA HIS A 334 4.11 12.82 -19.98
C HIS A 334 3.01 13.66 -19.32
N GLY A 335 1.92 13.95 -20.03
CA GLY A 335 0.86 14.81 -19.48
C GLY A 335 1.37 16.21 -19.17
N VAL A 336 2.33 16.68 -19.97
CA VAL A 336 2.90 18.03 -19.88
C VAL A 336 2.39 18.79 -21.09
N SER A 337 1.91 20.01 -20.88
CA SER A 337 1.59 20.94 -21.96
C SER A 337 2.58 22.07 -21.93
N THR A 338 2.91 22.61 -23.10
CA THR A 338 3.85 23.72 -23.20
C THR A 338 3.26 24.88 -23.98
N THR A 339 3.82 26.06 -23.75
CA THR A 339 3.48 27.25 -24.50
C THR A 339 4.67 27.66 -25.37
N GLY A 340 4.40 28.34 -26.48
CA GLY A 340 5.44 28.80 -27.42
C GLY A 340 6.46 29.79 -26.83
N ASP A 341 6.22 30.33 -25.63
CA ASP A 341 7.15 31.15 -24.86
C ASP A 341 7.95 30.35 -23.80
N GLY A 342 7.97 29.02 -23.90
CA GLY A 342 8.80 28.15 -23.06
C GLY A 342 8.23 27.84 -21.68
N ARG A 343 6.93 28.13 -21.42
CA ARG A 343 6.29 27.66 -20.18
C ARG A 343 5.93 26.20 -20.32
N ILE A 344 6.12 25.47 -19.23
CA ILE A 344 5.75 24.09 -19.03
C ILE A 344 4.64 24.08 -17.97
N LEU A 345 3.49 23.55 -18.36
CA LEU A 345 2.37 23.27 -17.49
C LEU A 345 2.28 21.76 -17.32
N VAL A 346 2.45 21.26 -16.09
CA VAL A 346 2.22 19.85 -15.82
C VAL A 346 0.73 19.67 -15.54
N ASN A 347 0.06 18.86 -16.37
CA ASN A 347 -1.39 18.74 -16.34
C ASN A 347 -1.88 18.41 -14.92
N TYR A 348 -2.96 19.08 -14.53
CA TYR A 348 -3.64 18.90 -13.23
C TYR A 348 -2.83 19.36 -12.01
N THR A 349 -1.60 19.86 -12.19
CA THR A 349 -0.86 20.55 -11.12
C THR A 349 -1.17 22.04 -11.13
N LYS A 350 -0.91 22.71 -10.00
CA LYS A 350 -1.01 24.16 -9.88
C LYS A 350 0.26 24.92 -10.30
N TYR A 351 1.31 24.20 -10.72
CA TYR A 351 2.62 24.79 -10.97
C TYR A 351 2.84 25.02 -12.46
N THR A 352 3.46 26.17 -12.75
CA THR A 352 3.99 26.51 -14.07
C THR A 352 5.50 26.65 -13.94
N PHE A 353 6.22 25.96 -14.82
CA PHE A 353 7.68 26.04 -14.92
C PHE A 353 8.04 26.78 -16.20
N HIS A 354 9.24 27.36 -16.28
CA HIS A 354 9.75 27.97 -17.50
C HIS A 354 11.06 27.30 -17.90
N VAL A 355 11.21 26.95 -19.16
CA VAL A 355 12.50 26.51 -19.69
C VAL A 355 13.30 27.74 -20.07
N ALA A 356 14.52 27.86 -19.55
CA ALA A 356 15.47 28.85 -20.01
C ALA A 356 16.68 28.15 -20.64
N VAL A 357 17.13 28.66 -21.78
CA VAL A 357 18.41 28.30 -22.39
C VAL A 357 19.33 29.50 -22.16
N PHE A 358 20.57 29.24 -21.75
CA PHE A 358 21.59 30.27 -21.58
C PHE A 358 22.77 29.94 -22.50
N GLU A 359 23.14 30.88 -23.37
CA GLU A 359 24.47 30.88 -23.98
C GLU A 359 25.52 31.12 -22.89
N GLY A 360 26.59 30.31 -22.89
CA GLY A 360 27.43 30.03 -21.72
C GLY A 360 28.16 31.22 -21.08
N TYR A 361 28.64 30.96 -19.86
CA TYR A 361 29.80 31.63 -19.26
C TYR A 361 31.10 31.02 -19.79
#